data_AF-A0ABD6F647-F1
#
_entry.id   AF-A0ABD6F647-F1
#
_cell.length_a   1.000
_cell.length_b   1.000
_cell.length_c   1.000
_cell.angle_alpha   90.00
_cell.angle_beta   90.00
_cell.angle_gamma   90.00
#
_symmetry.space_group_name_H-M   'P 1'
#
loop_
_entity.id
_entity.type
_entity.pdbx_description
1 polymer ?
#
loop_
_entity_poly.entity_id
_entity_poly.type
_entity_poly.pdbx_seq_one_letter_code
_entity_poly.pdbx_strand_id
1 'polypeptide(L)'
;MTAACLAAGPGWAQLRTIPEDAKRAEFTFVRQNIVLLDDKQYLLSPGALIRDTNNIIVLPTMVPAKSPVKYQLDLYGMVHRVWLLSPEEAKRSEPDKKDSPPADEKGDQ
;
A
#
# COMPACT_ATOMS: atom_id res chain seq x y z
N MET A 1 23.14 0.85 45.63
CA MET A 1 22.53 1.63 44.54
C MET A 1 22.22 0.67 43.40
N THR A 2 20.98 0.26 43.25
CA THR A 2 20.57 -0.73 42.25
C THR A 2 20.25 0.02 40.96
N ALA A 3 21.07 -0.16 39.93
CA ALA A 3 20.82 0.40 38.61
C ALA A 3 19.73 -0.43 37.91
N ALA A 4 18.60 0.19 37.60
CA ALA A 4 17.55 -0.40 36.79
C ALA A 4 17.82 -0.05 35.32
N CYS A 5 18.19 -1.06 34.52
CA CYS A 5 18.28 -0.92 33.07
C CYS A 5 16.86 -0.91 32.48
N LEU A 6 16.47 0.20 31.86
CA LEU A 6 15.29 0.27 30.99
C LEU A 6 15.59 -0.53 29.72
N ALA A 7 15.04 -1.74 29.60
CA ALA A 7 15.07 -2.49 28.36
C ALA A 7 14.01 -1.91 27.40
N ALA A 8 14.46 -1.23 26.35
CA ALA A 8 13.60 -0.87 25.22
C ALA A 8 13.23 -2.16 24.46
N GLY A 9 11.97 -2.58 24.55
CA GLY A 9 11.47 -3.74 23.80
C GLY A 9 11.51 -3.49 22.29
N PRO A 10 11.67 -4.53 21.46
CA PRO A 10 11.61 -4.37 20.01
C PRO A 10 10.23 -3.83 19.62
N GLY A 11 10.18 -2.62 19.09
CA GLY A 11 8.97 -2.09 18.46
C GLY A 11 8.65 -2.95 17.25
N TRP A 12 7.61 -3.79 17.35
CA TRP A 12 7.13 -4.53 16.19
C TRP A 12 6.62 -3.51 15.19
N ALA A 13 7.24 -3.47 14.01
CA ALA A 13 6.68 -2.75 12.88
C ALA A 13 5.30 -3.36 12.61
N GLN A 14 4.24 -2.69 13.09
CA GLN A 14 2.87 -3.15 12.93
C GLN A 14 2.58 -3.17 11.42
N LEU A 15 2.45 -4.37 10.83
CA LEU A 15 1.98 -4.48 9.45
C LEU A 15 0.62 -3.80 9.37
N ARG A 16 0.54 -2.71 8.61
CA ARG A 16 -0.70 -1.99 8.40
C ARG A 16 -1.62 -2.81 7.50
N THR A 17 -2.92 -2.58 7.65
CA THR A 17 -3.90 -3.11 6.72
C THR A 17 -3.88 -2.29 5.43
N ILE A 18 -3.50 -2.92 4.32
CA ILE A 18 -3.65 -2.37 2.97
C ILE A 18 -4.88 -3.05 2.35
N PRO A 19 -5.80 -2.29 1.72
CA PRO A 19 -6.98 -2.89 1.08
C PRO A 19 -6.63 -4.03 0.12
N GLU A 20 -7.48 -5.05 0.07
CA GLU A 20 -7.26 -6.24 -0.76
C GLU A 20 -7.38 -5.93 -2.26
N ASP A 21 -8.31 -5.04 -2.60
CA ASP A 21 -8.56 -4.56 -3.97
C ASP A 21 -7.46 -3.61 -4.50
N ALA A 22 -6.50 -3.21 -3.64
CA ALA A 22 -5.36 -2.40 -4.06
C ALA A 22 -4.38 -3.22 -4.90
N LYS A 23 -4.17 -2.77 -6.14
CA LYS A 23 -3.32 -3.41 -7.15
C LYS A 23 -1.85 -3.21 -6.85
N ARG A 24 -1.00 -4.18 -7.16
CA ARG A 24 0.47 -4.04 -7.06
C ARG A 24 1.06 -3.44 -8.34
N ALA A 25 2.14 -2.68 -8.19
CA ALA A 25 2.96 -2.18 -9.29
C ALA A 25 4.32 -1.68 -8.80
N GLU A 26 5.26 -1.47 -9.72
CA GLU A 26 6.43 -0.61 -9.52
C GLU A 26 6.07 0.86 -9.79
N PHE A 27 6.30 1.72 -8.81
CA PHE A 27 6.03 3.16 -8.88
C PHE A 27 7.28 3.95 -9.28
N THR A 28 7.11 4.90 -10.21
CA THR A 28 8.12 5.92 -10.50
C THR A 28 7.46 7.28 -10.71
N PHE A 29 7.91 8.30 -9.98
CA PHE A 29 7.48 9.67 -10.23
C PHE A 29 8.14 10.24 -11.49
N VAL A 30 7.37 10.92 -12.34
CA VAL A 30 7.88 11.53 -13.57
C VAL A 30 7.95 13.05 -13.43
N ARG A 31 6.79 13.71 -13.32
CA ARG A 31 6.66 15.17 -13.20
C ARG A 31 5.25 15.55 -12.79
N GLN A 32 5.08 16.68 -12.10
CA GLN A 32 3.76 17.23 -11.73
C GLN A 32 2.88 16.17 -11.04
N ASN A 33 1.79 15.73 -11.67
CA ASN A 33 0.91 14.66 -11.21
C ASN A 33 1.05 13.37 -12.06
N ILE A 34 2.07 13.25 -12.89
CA ILE A 34 2.33 12.10 -13.76
C ILE A 34 3.26 11.11 -13.06
N VAL A 35 2.84 9.86 -13.02
CA VAL A 35 3.60 8.73 -12.46
C VAL A 35 3.59 7.55 -13.44
N LEU A 36 4.55 6.64 -13.29
CA LEU A 36 4.54 5.33 -13.93
C LEU A 36 4.16 4.27 -12.90
N LEU A 37 3.26 3.38 -13.28
CA LEU A 37 2.97 2.12 -12.58
C LEU A 37 3.23 1.00 -13.59
N ASP A 38 4.25 0.17 -13.34
CA ASP A 38 4.71 -0.86 -14.27
C ASP A 38 4.99 -0.29 -15.68
N ASP A 39 5.73 0.82 -15.74
CA ASP A 39 6.08 1.55 -16.96
C ASP A 39 4.90 2.16 -17.75
N LYS A 40 3.66 1.98 -17.27
CA LYS A 40 2.48 2.64 -17.82
C LYS A 40 2.22 3.97 -17.12
N GLN A 41 1.94 4.99 -17.91
CA GLN A 41 1.66 6.33 -17.40
C GLN A 41 0.27 6.44 -16.78
N TYR A 42 0.21 7.02 -15.58
CA TYR A 42 -1.01 7.38 -14.86
C TYR A 42 -0.95 8.83 -14.35
N LEU A 43 -2.11 9.38 -14.04
CA LEU A 43 -2.24 10.66 -13.33
C LEU A 43 -2.58 10.40 -11.86
N LEU A 44 -1.97 11.15 -10.96
CA LEU A 44 -2.41 11.28 -9.58
C LEU A 44 -3.67 12.13 -9.54
N SER A 45 -4.66 11.67 -8.76
CA SER A 45 -5.89 12.42 -8.52
C SER A 45 -5.61 13.71 -7.74
N PRO A 46 -6.49 14.72 -7.82
CA PRO A 46 -6.51 15.79 -6.84
C PRO A 46 -6.64 15.19 -5.43
N GLY A 47 -5.69 15.52 -4.54
CA GLY A 47 -5.67 14.99 -3.17
C GLY A 47 -5.17 13.55 -3.04
N ALA A 48 -4.47 13.00 -4.05
CA ALA A 48 -3.87 11.66 -3.94
C ALA A 48 -2.99 11.52 -2.69
N LEU A 49 -3.16 10.41 -1.97
CA LEU A 49 -2.40 10.11 -0.76
C LEU A 49 -1.36 9.04 -1.03
N ILE A 50 -0.09 9.39 -0.85
CA ILE A 50 1.04 8.46 -0.94
C ILE A 50 1.57 8.24 0.47
N ARG A 51 1.60 6.99 0.93
CA ARG A 51 2.12 6.63 2.24
C ARG A 51 3.39 5.82 2.14
N ASP A 52 4.41 6.19 2.91
CA ASP A 52 5.65 5.44 3.02
C ASP A 52 5.45 4.11 3.80
N THR A 53 6.54 3.38 4.03
CA THR A 53 6.55 2.14 4.81
C THR A 53 6.24 2.35 6.29
N ASN A 54 6.47 3.56 6.83
CA ASN A 54 6.09 3.95 8.19
C ASN A 54 4.65 4.45 8.30
N ASN A 55 3.88 4.35 7.22
CA ASN A 55 2.49 4.79 7.13
C ASN A 55 2.27 6.32 7.21
N ILE A 56 3.32 7.11 6.95
CA ILE A 56 3.27 8.57 6.93
C ILE A 56 3.04 9.05 5.50
N ILE A 57 2.30 10.15 5.33
CA ILE A 57 2.07 10.76 4.01
C ILE A 57 3.36 11.43 3.54
N VAL A 58 3.79 11.09 2.32
CA VAL A 58 5.00 11.64 1.68
C VAL A 58 4.68 12.25 0.33
N LEU A 59 5.56 13.14 -0.12
CA LEU A 59 5.44 13.73 -1.46
C LEU A 59 5.83 12.72 -2.54
N PRO A 60 5.24 12.79 -3.75
CA PRO A 60 5.60 11.91 -4.86
C PRO A 60 7.11 11.94 -5.19
N THR A 61 7.75 13.09 -5.07
CA THR A 61 9.18 13.30 -5.33
C THR A 61 10.10 12.62 -4.32
N MET A 62 9.58 12.25 -3.15
CA MET A 62 10.35 11.56 -2.10
C MET A 62 10.35 10.04 -2.27
N VAL A 63 9.53 9.51 -3.18
CA VAL A 63 9.45 8.07 -3.44
C VAL A 63 10.60 7.68 -4.36
N PRO A 64 11.49 6.75 -3.96
CA PRO A 64 12.52 6.23 -4.85
C PRO A 64 11.93 5.66 -6.14
N ALA A 65 12.62 5.85 -7.26
CA ALA A 65 12.19 5.26 -8.53
C ALA A 65 12.12 3.72 -8.40
N LYS A 66 11.18 3.11 -9.14
CA LYS A 66 10.97 1.66 -9.14
C LYS A 66 10.67 1.08 -7.75
N SER A 67 9.98 1.85 -6.90
CA SER A 67 9.55 1.37 -5.58
C SER A 67 8.37 0.40 -5.71
N PRO A 68 8.34 -0.74 -5.00
CA PRO A 68 7.17 -1.61 -4.96
C PRO A 68 6.03 -0.91 -4.19
N VAL A 69 4.86 -0.83 -4.80
CA VAL A 69 3.68 -0.21 -4.18
C VAL A 69 2.44 -1.08 -4.32
N LYS A 70 1.45 -0.80 -3.47
CA LYS A 70 0.04 -1.03 -3.78
C LYS A 70 -0.64 0.30 -4.10
N TYR A 71 -1.62 0.30 -5.00
CA TYR A 71 -2.37 1.50 -5.39
C TYR A 71 -3.84 1.22 -5.66
N GLN A 72 -4.66 2.27 -5.56
CA GLN A 72 -6.05 2.28 -5.99
C GLN A 72 -6.29 3.41 -6.98
N LEU A 73 -7.21 3.15 -7.91
CA LEU A 73 -7.71 4.14 -8.87
C LEU A 73 -9.05 4.69 -8.39
N ASP A 74 -9.29 5.97 -8.64
CA ASP A 74 -10.60 6.57 -8.43
C ASP A 74 -11.56 6.26 -9.60
N LEU A 75 -12.77 6.81 -9.52
CA LEU A 75 -13.82 6.63 -10.54
C LEU A 75 -13.44 7.17 -11.93
N TYR A 76 -12.44 8.04 -12.02
CA TYR A 76 -11.94 8.61 -13.27
C TYR A 76 -10.68 7.88 -13.78
N GLY A 77 -10.23 6.83 -13.09
CA GLY A 77 -9.02 6.08 -13.44
C GLY A 77 -7.72 6.77 -13.03
N MET A 78 -7.79 7.79 -12.16
CA MET A 78 -6.61 8.45 -11.59
C MET A 78 -6.16 7.74 -10.31
N VAL A 79 -4.86 7.72 -10.05
CA VAL A 79 -4.28 7.12 -8.85
C VAL A 79 -4.58 8.01 -7.65
N HIS A 80 -5.38 7.52 -6.70
CA HIS A 80 -5.82 8.32 -5.54
C HIS A 80 -5.24 7.86 -4.20
N ARG A 81 -4.80 6.60 -4.09
CA ARG A 81 -4.09 6.07 -2.93
C ARG A 81 -2.91 5.22 -3.37
N VAL A 82 -1.78 5.39 -2.70
CA VAL A 82 -0.55 4.63 -2.90
C VAL A 82 0.05 4.28 -1.54
N TRP A 83 0.50 3.04 -1.39
CA TRP A 83 1.21 2.52 -0.23
C TRP A 83 2.54 1.93 -0.69
N LEU A 84 3.66 2.51 -0.26
CA LEU A 84 4.99 1.91 -0.44
C LEU A 84 5.10 0.66 0.41
N LEU A 85 5.47 -0.45 -0.20
CA LEU A 85 5.55 -1.72 0.50
C LEU A 85 6.89 -1.86 1.21
N SER A 86 6.85 -2.23 2.49
CA SER A 86 8.03 -2.73 3.18
C SER A 86 8.47 -4.08 2.55
N PRO A 87 9.71 -4.53 2.76
CA PRO A 87 10.15 -5.85 2.30
C PRO A 87 9.24 -7.00 2.77
N GLU A 88 8.67 -6.89 3.97
CA GLU A 88 7.75 -7.85 4.57
C GLU A 88 6.38 -7.80 3.87
N GLU A 89 5.84 -6.60 3.62
CA GLU A 89 4.58 -6.41 2.90
C GLU A 89 4.71 -6.87 1.43
N ALA A 90 5.85 -6.60 0.79
CA ALA A 90 6.13 -7.00 -0.58
C ALA A 90 6.14 -8.54 -0.74
N LYS A 91 6.56 -9.28 0.29
CA LYS A 91 6.57 -10.75 0.31
C LYS A 91 5.19 -11.37 0.58
N ARG A 92 4.27 -10.63 1.22
CA ARG A 92 2.92 -11.15 1.51
C ARG A 92 2.13 -11.24 0.20
N SER A 93 1.96 -12.46 -0.31
CA SER A 93 1.04 -12.75 -1.41
C SER A 93 -0.34 -12.16 -1.11
N GLU A 94 -1.07 -11.73 -2.14
CA GLU A 94 -2.49 -11.34 -1.99
C GLU A 94 -3.20 -12.42 -1.18
N PRO A 95 -4.08 -12.07 -0.21
CA PRO A 95 -4.83 -13.08 0.50
C PRO A 95 -5.54 -13.95 -0.54
N ASP A 96 -5.18 -15.23 -0.54
CA ASP A 96 -5.76 -16.23 -1.41
C ASP A 96 -7.27 -16.12 -1.27
N LYS A 97 -7.99 -16.03 -2.39
CA LYS A 97 -9.45 -15.87 -2.49
C LYS A 97 -10.18 -17.13 -2.01
N LYS A 98 -9.75 -17.72 -0.89
CA LYS A 98 -10.11 -19.04 -0.40
C LYS A 98 -10.81 -19.02 0.97
N ASP A 99 -10.86 -17.88 1.63
CA ASP A 99 -11.58 -17.69 2.91
C ASP A 99 -12.85 -16.83 2.78
N SER A 100 -13.34 -16.57 1.56
CA SER A 100 -14.75 -16.23 1.42
C SER A 100 -15.54 -17.53 1.61
N PRO A 101 -16.43 -17.64 2.62
CA PRO A 101 -17.37 -18.75 2.67
C PRO A 101 -18.10 -18.85 1.32
N PRO A 102 -18.43 -20.05 0.84
CA PRO A 102 -19.32 -20.18 -0.29
C PRO A 102 -20.55 -19.32 -0.04
N ALA A 103 -21.02 -18.63 -1.08
CA ALA A 103 -22.37 -18.09 -1.08
C ALA A 103 -23.34 -19.29 -1.01
N ASP A 104 -23.55 -19.80 0.20
CA ASP A 104 -24.50 -20.85 0.46
C ASP A 104 -25.89 -20.22 0.42
N GLU A 105 -26.60 -20.65 -0.62
CA GLU A 105 -28.01 -20.92 -0.64
C GLU A 105 -28.96 -19.73 -0.76
N LYS A 106 -29.19 -19.38 -2.03
CA LYS A 106 -30.53 -19.08 -2.53
C LYS A 106 -31.43 -20.29 -2.23
N GLY A 107 -31.98 -20.33 -1.01
CA GLY A 107 -33.02 -21.24 -0.57
C GLY A 107 -34.38 -20.57 -0.64
N ASP A 108 -35.23 -21.14 -1.48
CA ASP A 108 -36.65 -20.90 -1.70
C ASP A 108 -37.45 -20.56 -0.43
N GLN A 109 -38.17 -19.42 -0.45
CA GLN A 109 -39.55 -19.26 0.04
C GLN A 109 -40.24 -18.16 -0.78
#